data_AF-T0JXS4-F1
#
_entry.id   AF-T0JXS4-F1
#
_cell.length_a   1.000
_cell.length_b   1.000
_cell.length_c   1.000
_cell.angle_alpha   90.00
_cell.angle_beta   90.00
_cell.angle_gamma   90.00
#
_symmetry.space_group_name_H-M   'P 1'
#
loop_
_entity.id
_entity.type
_entity.pdbx_description
1 polymer ?
#
loop_
_entity_poly.entity_id
_entity_poly.type
_entity_poly.pdbx_seq_one_letter_code
_entity_poly.pdbx_strand_id
1 'polypeptide(L)'
;MAECSVSAIGPTLPEIQRVNVMVTWNWIHILWWQYALRHYQMSSNMDDAMLSMLRPASVAHETVQLFSSVSKQAIQTHGYGMELKIFRIADSLVDLLACNRRLPSGPRPTGTGMLLGARDTLHALQSALILIGGEESLFHKKLQLFMAEVQLPVPNVRPIGLADPEAATDDDEDERNVGENQLFPQRYI
;
A
#
# COMPACT_ATOMS: atom_id res chain seq x y z
N MET A 1 8.73 18.86 -32.07
CA MET A 1 8.11 19.32 -30.82
C MET A 1 8.63 18.43 -29.71
N ALA A 2 9.26 18.97 -28.67
CA ALA A 2 9.73 18.16 -27.55
C ALA A 2 8.50 17.70 -26.76
N GLU A 3 8.18 16.41 -26.81
CA GLU A 3 7.16 15.82 -25.94
C GLU A 3 7.69 15.87 -24.51
N CYS A 4 7.30 16.90 -23.77
CA CYS A 4 7.58 16.97 -22.35
C CYS A 4 6.68 15.94 -21.65
N SER A 5 7.21 14.74 -21.45
CA SER A 5 6.47 13.66 -20.81
C SER A 5 6.13 14.07 -19.37
N VAL A 6 4.89 13.81 -18.95
CA VAL A 6 4.43 14.06 -17.57
C VAL A 6 5.36 13.36 -16.56
N SER A 7 5.93 12.20 -16.93
CA SER A 7 6.94 11.49 -16.16
C SER A 7 8.27 12.24 -16.00
N ALA A 8 8.63 13.14 -16.92
CA ALA A 8 9.83 13.96 -16.88
C ALA A 8 9.64 15.23 -16.03
N ILE A 9 8.42 15.78 -16.00
CA ILE A 9 8.09 16.97 -15.19
C ILE A 9 7.81 16.58 -13.74
N GLY A 10 7.21 15.41 -13.49
CA GLY A 10 6.80 14.95 -12.17
C GLY A 10 7.85 15.19 -11.07
N PRO A 11 9.11 14.75 -11.25
CA PRO A 11 10.16 14.88 -10.23
C PRO A 11 10.54 16.32 -9.87
N THR A 12 10.30 17.30 -10.74
CA THR A 12 10.70 18.71 -10.52
C THR A 12 9.61 19.54 -9.83
N LEU A 13 8.41 18.99 -9.68
CA LEU A 13 7.29 19.67 -9.03
C LEU A 13 7.39 19.61 -7.49
N PRO A 14 6.90 20.63 -6.77
CA PRO A 14 6.66 20.56 -5.34
C PRO A 14 5.79 19.34 -4.98
N GLU A 15 6.05 18.69 -3.85
CA GLU A 15 5.42 17.40 -3.52
C GLU A 15 3.89 17.39 -3.66
N ILE A 16 3.20 18.40 -3.12
CA ILE A 16 1.73 18.52 -3.20
C ILE A 16 1.26 18.54 -4.67
N GLN A 17 1.95 19.29 -5.53
CA GLN A 17 1.62 19.35 -6.95
C GLN A 17 1.97 18.04 -7.66
N ARG A 18 3.13 17.46 -7.33
CA ARG A 18 3.58 16.18 -7.86
C ARG A 18 2.56 15.09 -7.59
N VAL A 19 2.06 14.98 -6.36
CA VAL A 19 1.03 14.01 -5.98
C VAL A 19 -0.23 14.23 -6.81
N ASN A 20 -0.75 15.45 -6.87
CA ASN A 20 -1.97 15.73 -7.65
C ASN A 20 -1.84 15.39 -9.14
N VAL A 21 -0.75 15.80 -9.78
CA VAL A 21 -0.52 15.59 -11.22
C VAL A 21 -0.29 14.11 -11.51
N MET A 22 0.60 13.44 -10.78
CA MET A 22 0.94 12.03 -11.03
C MET A 22 -0.24 11.11 -10.74
N VAL A 23 -1.00 11.32 -9.65
CA VAL A 23 -2.18 10.48 -9.38
C VAL A 23 -3.28 10.74 -10.42
N THR A 24 -3.46 11.98 -10.86
CA THR A 24 -4.41 12.29 -11.95
C THR A 24 -4.00 11.62 -13.26
N TRP A 25 -2.70 11.64 -13.57
CA TRP A 25 -2.14 10.95 -14.73
C TRP A 25 -2.41 9.44 -14.68
N ASN A 26 -2.09 8.82 -13.55
CA ASN A 26 -2.33 7.39 -13.32
C ASN A 26 -3.83 7.05 -13.43
N TRP A 27 -4.70 7.89 -12.89
CA TRP A 27 -6.15 7.71 -13.03
C TRP A 27 -6.63 7.81 -14.48
N ILE A 28 -6.09 8.75 -15.28
CA ILE A 28 -6.40 8.86 -16.71
C ILE A 28 -5.97 7.58 -17.45
N HIS A 29 -4.82 6.99 -17.11
CA HIS A 29 -4.40 5.71 -17.68
C HIS A 29 -5.39 4.57 -17.36
N ILE A 30 -5.99 4.56 -16.17
CA ILE A 30 -7.06 3.59 -15.85
C ILE A 30 -8.32 3.86 -16.67
N LEU A 31 -8.73 5.12 -16.83
CA LEU A 31 -9.89 5.45 -17.67
C LEU A 31 -9.67 5.05 -19.13
N TRP A 32 -8.48 5.32 -19.65
CA TRP A 32 -8.08 4.90 -20.98
C TRP A 32 -8.09 3.38 -21.10
N TRP A 33 -7.56 2.66 -20.11
CA TRP A 33 -7.54 1.20 -20.11
C TRP A 33 -8.96 0.61 -20.12
N GLN A 34 -9.87 1.16 -19.30
CA GLN A 34 -11.28 0.77 -19.29
C GLN A 34 -11.99 1.04 -20.64
N TYR A 35 -11.66 2.17 -21.28
CA TYR A 35 -12.14 2.46 -22.63
C TYR A 35 -11.59 1.43 -23.61
N ALA A 36 -10.28 1.24 -23.63
CA ALA A 36 -9.65 0.42 -24.63
C ALA A 36 -10.00 -1.08 -24.48
N LEU A 37 -10.27 -1.59 -23.27
CA LEU A 37 -10.84 -2.92 -23.05
C LEU A 37 -12.14 -3.18 -23.83
N ARG A 38 -12.94 -2.14 -24.08
CA ARG A 38 -14.24 -2.24 -24.78
C ARG A 38 -14.12 -2.08 -26.29
N HIS A 39 -13.02 -1.50 -26.76
CA HIS A 39 -12.87 -1.04 -28.14
C HIS A 39 -11.71 -1.69 -28.90
N TYR A 40 -10.74 -2.29 -28.20
CA TYR A 40 -9.56 -2.89 -28.78
C TYR A 40 -9.31 -4.29 -28.20
N GLN A 41 -8.58 -5.11 -28.96
CA GLN A 41 -8.09 -6.38 -28.47
C GLN A 41 -6.86 -6.14 -27.59
N MET A 42 -6.97 -6.43 -26.30
CA MET A 42 -5.87 -6.35 -25.35
C MET A 42 -5.31 -7.73 -25.05
N SER A 43 -4.01 -7.80 -24.77
CA SER A 43 -3.34 -9.01 -24.30
C SER A 43 -2.30 -8.67 -23.23
N SER A 44 -1.96 -9.63 -22.38
CA SER A 44 -0.86 -9.51 -21.41
C SER A 44 0.51 -9.38 -22.09
N ASN A 45 0.63 -9.81 -23.35
CA ASN A 45 1.89 -9.89 -24.10
C ASN A 45 2.01 -8.81 -25.18
N MET A 46 1.19 -7.75 -25.14
CA MET A 46 1.32 -6.65 -26.09
C MET A 46 2.55 -5.80 -25.77
N ASP A 47 3.33 -5.47 -26.80
CA ASP A 47 4.49 -4.58 -26.69
C ASP A 47 4.06 -3.13 -26.39
N ASP A 48 2.87 -2.74 -26.84
CA ASP A 48 2.28 -1.46 -26.46
C ASP A 48 1.82 -1.52 -25.00
N ALA A 49 2.59 -0.84 -24.17
CA ALA A 49 2.37 -0.72 -22.74
C ALA A 49 0.98 -0.17 -22.41
N MET A 50 0.40 0.71 -23.24
CA MET A 50 -0.95 1.21 -23.03
C MET A 50 -1.98 0.09 -23.24
N LEU A 51 -1.87 -0.69 -24.31
CA LEU A 51 -2.81 -1.79 -24.64
C LEU A 51 -2.60 -3.08 -23.81
N SER A 52 -1.68 -3.09 -22.86
CA SER A 52 -1.45 -4.25 -22.01
C SER A 52 -2.63 -4.54 -21.08
N MET A 53 -3.06 -5.80 -20.99
CA MET A 53 -4.05 -6.23 -19.99
C MET A 53 -3.56 -6.03 -18.55
N LEU A 54 -2.24 -6.03 -18.31
CA LEU A 54 -1.66 -5.89 -16.97
C LEU A 54 -1.53 -4.43 -16.52
N ARG A 55 -2.03 -3.47 -17.30
CA ARG A 55 -1.82 -2.05 -17.03
C ARG A 55 -2.32 -1.55 -15.68
N PRO A 56 -3.46 -2.04 -15.14
CA PRO A 56 -3.89 -1.69 -13.78
C PRO A 56 -2.85 -2.01 -12.71
N ALA A 57 -2.14 -3.13 -12.83
CA ALA A 57 -1.09 -3.49 -11.87
C ALA A 57 0.13 -2.58 -11.97
N SER A 58 0.54 -2.17 -13.18
CA SER A 58 1.63 -1.19 -13.36
C SER A 58 1.27 0.16 -12.73
N VAL A 59 0.09 0.68 -13.07
CA VAL A 59 -0.37 2.00 -12.62
C VAL A 59 -0.57 2.04 -11.10
N ALA A 60 -1.11 0.96 -10.52
CA ALA A 60 -1.25 0.84 -9.08
C ALA A 60 0.12 0.84 -8.38
N HIS A 61 1.09 0.09 -8.91
CA HIS A 61 2.44 0.06 -8.36
C HIS A 61 3.15 1.41 -8.46
N GLU A 62 3.05 2.09 -9.62
CA GLU A 62 3.57 3.46 -9.81
C GLU A 62 2.95 4.45 -8.80
N THR A 63 1.65 4.31 -8.50
CA THR A 63 0.96 5.14 -7.50
C THR A 63 1.48 4.88 -6.09
N VAL A 64 1.72 3.62 -5.71
CA VAL A 64 2.31 3.27 -4.41
C VAL A 64 3.76 3.76 -4.31
N GLN A 65 4.55 3.62 -5.38
CA GLN A 65 5.92 4.15 -5.42
C GLN A 65 5.95 5.66 -5.25
N LEU A 66 5.04 6.39 -5.92
CA LEU A 66 4.88 7.82 -5.71
C LEU A 66 4.63 8.14 -4.23
N PHE A 67 3.68 7.46 -3.58
CA PHE A 67 3.37 7.71 -2.16
C PHE A 67 4.52 7.37 -1.22
N SER A 68 5.33 6.37 -1.55
CA SER A 68 6.55 6.06 -0.78
C SER A 68 7.65 7.12 -0.90
N SER A 69 7.57 7.98 -1.92
CA SER A 69 8.58 8.99 -2.25
C SER A 69 8.25 10.41 -1.79
N VAL A 70 7.09 10.64 -1.17
CA VAL A 70 6.59 11.96 -0.74
C VAL A 70 6.22 11.96 0.74
N SER A 71 6.11 13.13 1.34
CA SER A 71 5.59 13.26 2.71
C SER A 71 4.11 12.85 2.82
N LYS A 72 3.73 12.31 4.00
CA LYS A 72 2.32 12.02 4.32
C LYS A 72 1.45 13.28 4.20
N GLN A 73 1.97 14.44 4.61
CA GLN A 73 1.27 15.71 4.49
C GLN A 73 0.94 16.04 3.04
N ALA A 74 1.88 15.84 2.10
CA ALA A 74 1.62 16.06 0.69
C ALA A 74 0.46 15.20 0.17
N ILE A 75 0.31 13.97 0.67
CA ILE A 75 -0.80 13.08 0.32
C ILE A 75 -2.13 13.52 0.97
N GLN A 76 -2.10 13.87 2.26
CA GLN A 76 -3.29 14.19 3.07
C GLN A 76 -3.91 15.55 2.77
N THR A 77 -3.14 16.50 2.23
CA THR A 77 -3.65 17.84 1.87
C THR A 77 -4.73 17.79 0.78
N HIS A 78 -4.88 16.67 0.10
CA HIS A 78 -5.90 16.46 -0.90
C HIS A 78 -7.20 15.92 -0.29
N GLY A 79 -8.34 16.39 -0.79
CA GLY A 79 -9.65 15.93 -0.33
C GLY A 79 -10.18 14.73 -1.11
N TYR A 80 -11.51 14.56 -1.01
CA TYR A 80 -12.32 13.51 -1.64
C TYR A 80 -11.96 13.21 -3.12
N GLY A 81 -11.60 14.22 -3.91
CA GLY A 81 -11.23 14.05 -5.30
C GLY A 81 -9.93 13.25 -5.53
N MET A 82 -9.05 13.15 -4.54
CA MET A 82 -7.86 12.28 -4.58
C MET A 82 -8.21 10.86 -4.15
N GLU A 83 -8.99 10.74 -3.07
CA GLU A 83 -9.51 9.48 -2.56
C GLU A 83 -10.25 8.69 -3.66
N LEU A 84 -11.12 9.36 -4.42
CA LEU A 84 -11.82 8.78 -5.56
C LEU A 84 -10.85 8.23 -6.62
N LYS A 85 -9.79 8.96 -6.96
CA LYS A 85 -8.83 8.53 -7.99
C LYS A 85 -8.09 7.27 -7.54
N ILE A 86 -7.63 7.25 -6.31
CA ILE A 86 -6.96 6.09 -5.69
C ILE A 86 -7.92 4.91 -5.64
N PHE A 87 -9.17 5.14 -5.25
CA PHE A 87 -10.19 4.10 -5.26
C PHE A 87 -10.37 3.51 -6.65
N ARG A 88 -10.48 4.32 -7.70
CA ARG A 88 -10.65 3.83 -9.08
C ARG A 88 -9.44 3.04 -9.58
N ILE A 89 -8.23 3.41 -9.15
CA ILE A 89 -7.00 2.64 -9.43
C ILE A 89 -7.06 1.29 -8.70
N ALA A 90 -7.38 1.28 -7.40
CA ALA A 90 -7.50 0.06 -6.61
C ALA A 90 -8.60 -0.89 -7.13
N ASP A 91 -9.77 -0.34 -7.47
CA ASP A 91 -10.92 -1.02 -8.07
C ASP A 91 -10.53 -1.75 -9.37
N SER A 92 -9.80 -1.07 -10.27
CA SER A 92 -9.29 -1.70 -11.49
C SER A 92 -8.27 -2.81 -11.24
N LEU A 93 -7.53 -2.74 -10.14
CA LEU A 93 -6.61 -3.80 -9.72
C LEU A 93 -7.35 -5.01 -9.15
N VAL A 94 -8.45 -4.77 -8.42
CA VAL A 94 -9.36 -5.84 -7.97
C VAL A 94 -9.94 -6.59 -9.18
N ASP A 95 -10.43 -5.88 -10.19
CA ASP A 95 -10.93 -6.48 -11.43
C ASP A 95 -9.87 -7.36 -12.11
N LEU A 96 -8.64 -6.85 -12.22
CA LEU A 96 -7.53 -7.59 -12.80
C LEU A 96 -7.22 -8.87 -12.00
N LEU A 97 -7.16 -8.78 -10.68
CA LEU A 97 -6.89 -9.92 -9.80
C LEU A 97 -8.01 -10.96 -9.84
N ALA A 98 -9.27 -10.53 -9.92
CA ALA A 98 -10.42 -11.41 -10.04
C ALA A 98 -10.39 -12.22 -11.35
N CYS A 99 -10.03 -11.57 -12.46
CA CYS A 99 -9.88 -12.22 -13.77
C CYS A 99 -8.68 -13.19 -13.83
N ASN A 100 -7.65 -12.99 -13.00
CA ASN A 100 -6.42 -13.79 -12.99
C ASN A 100 -6.35 -14.80 -11.82
N ARG A 101 -7.49 -15.17 -11.23
CA ARG A 101 -7.58 -16.08 -10.06
C ARG A 101 -6.95 -17.47 -10.28
N ARG A 102 -6.76 -17.89 -11.54
CA ARG A 102 -6.19 -19.21 -11.91
C ARG A 102 -4.68 -19.21 -12.16
N LEU A 103 -3.92 -18.22 -11.72
CA LEU A 103 -2.47 -18.35 -11.73
C LEU A 103 -2.02 -19.07 -10.45
N PRO A 104 -1.61 -20.35 -10.52
CA PRO A 104 -1.15 -21.06 -9.33
C PRO A 104 0.06 -20.34 -8.75
N SER A 105 0.20 -20.37 -7.43
CA SER A 105 1.41 -19.95 -6.68
C SER A 105 2.63 -20.84 -6.97
N GLY A 106 2.72 -21.42 -8.16
CA GLY A 106 3.80 -22.27 -8.63
C GLY A 106 4.98 -21.47 -9.20
N PRO A 107 6.17 -22.09 -9.33
CA PRO A 107 7.36 -21.40 -9.78
C PRO A 107 7.25 -21.03 -11.27
N ARG A 108 7.17 -19.71 -11.51
CA ARG A 108 7.48 -18.90 -12.72
C ARG A 108 7.22 -19.47 -14.12
N PRO A 109 6.72 -18.58 -14.98
CA PRO A 109 7.51 -18.05 -16.07
C PRO A 109 7.80 -16.56 -15.87
N THR A 110 8.86 -16.09 -16.51
CA THR A 110 9.60 -14.83 -16.31
C THR A 110 8.86 -13.51 -16.56
N GLY A 111 7.52 -13.51 -16.70
CA GLY A 111 6.72 -12.30 -16.97
C GLY A 111 5.80 -11.84 -15.83
N THR A 112 5.53 -12.66 -14.81
CA THR A 112 4.40 -12.43 -13.88
C THR A 112 4.75 -11.76 -12.55
N GLY A 113 5.94 -11.17 -12.42
CA GLY A 113 6.36 -10.47 -11.19
C GLY A 113 5.39 -9.35 -10.79
N MET A 114 4.73 -8.72 -11.77
CA MET A 114 3.77 -7.64 -11.53
C MET A 114 2.49 -8.10 -10.81
N LEU A 115 2.03 -9.33 -11.05
CA LEU A 115 0.87 -9.88 -10.31
C LEU A 115 1.25 -10.38 -8.92
N LEU A 116 2.50 -10.81 -8.72
CA LEU A 116 2.99 -11.27 -7.42
C LEU A 116 2.98 -10.14 -6.37
N GLY A 117 3.28 -8.90 -6.78
CA GLY A 117 3.20 -7.69 -5.93
C GLY A 117 1.86 -6.95 -5.97
N ALA A 118 0.92 -7.36 -6.82
CA ALA A 118 -0.36 -6.66 -6.98
C ALA A 118 -1.22 -6.71 -5.70
N ARG A 119 -1.13 -7.78 -4.91
CA ARG A 119 -1.85 -7.87 -3.63
C ARG A 119 -1.31 -6.87 -2.61
N ASP A 120 0.01 -6.84 -2.42
CA ASP A 120 0.66 -5.88 -1.52
C ASP A 120 0.39 -4.43 -1.96
N THR A 121 0.42 -4.19 -3.28
CA THR A 121 0.04 -2.91 -3.87
C THR A 121 -1.40 -2.54 -3.54
N LEU A 122 -2.35 -3.48 -3.63
CA LEU A 122 -3.75 -3.26 -3.28
C LEU A 122 -3.93 -2.87 -1.80
N HIS A 123 -3.18 -3.51 -0.90
CA HIS A 123 -3.20 -3.17 0.53
C HIS A 123 -2.59 -1.80 0.83
N ALA A 124 -1.53 -1.43 0.11
CA ALA A 124 -0.96 -0.10 0.21
C ALA A 124 -1.96 0.99 -0.26
N LEU A 125 -2.68 0.74 -1.36
CA LEU A 125 -3.75 1.64 -1.82
C LEU A 125 -4.92 1.72 -0.84
N GLN A 126 -5.31 0.60 -0.22
CA GLN A 126 -6.32 0.57 0.83
C GLN A 126 -5.90 1.42 2.05
N SER A 127 -4.62 1.37 2.43
CA SER A 127 -4.06 2.20 3.50
C SER A 127 -4.02 3.68 3.11
N ALA A 128 -3.74 3.99 1.85
CA ALA A 128 -3.78 5.36 1.33
C ALA A 128 -5.21 5.96 1.37
N LEU A 129 -6.25 5.14 1.14
CA LEU A 129 -7.64 5.58 1.29
C LEU A 129 -7.96 5.99 2.74
N ILE A 130 -7.50 5.23 3.74
CA ILE A 130 -7.62 5.61 5.15
C ILE A 130 -6.82 6.89 5.43
N LEU A 131 -5.60 6.99 4.90
CA LEU A 131 -4.74 8.14 5.12
C LEU A 131 -5.39 9.46 4.67
N ILE A 132 -6.14 9.43 3.55
CA ILE A 132 -6.77 10.60 2.93
C ILE A 132 -8.18 10.84 3.44
N GLY A 133 -9.02 9.79 3.46
CA GLY A 133 -10.45 9.88 3.80
C GLY A 133 -10.77 9.63 5.28
N GLY A 134 -9.78 9.21 6.07
CA GLY A 134 -9.96 8.81 7.47
C GLY A 134 -10.62 7.43 7.63
N GLU A 135 -10.89 7.04 8.88
CA GLU A 135 -11.52 5.75 9.23
C GLU A 135 -12.94 5.59 8.65
N GLU A 136 -13.63 6.72 8.45
CA GLU A 136 -14.98 6.76 7.89
C GLU A 136 -15.01 6.87 6.35
N SER A 137 -13.87 6.67 5.69
CA SER A 137 -13.75 6.62 4.24
C SER A 137 -14.75 5.61 3.62
N LEU A 138 -15.73 6.14 2.88
CA LEU A 138 -16.70 5.32 2.14
C LEU A 138 -16.01 4.51 1.04
N PHE A 139 -14.95 5.06 0.43
CA PHE A 139 -14.20 4.36 -0.61
C PHE A 139 -13.38 3.21 -0.04
N HIS A 140 -12.79 3.36 1.14
CA HIS A 140 -12.13 2.27 1.84
C HIS A 140 -13.10 1.13 2.15
N LYS A 141 -14.26 1.45 2.76
CA LYS A 141 -15.32 0.48 3.08
C LYS A 141 -15.82 -0.23 1.81
N LYS A 142 -16.03 0.52 0.72
CA LYS A 142 -16.42 -0.04 -0.58
C LYS A 142 -15.36 -0.96 -1.18
N LEU A 143 -14.09 -0.59 -1.11
CA LEU A 143 -12.99 -1.42 -1.60
C LEU A 143 -12.90 -2.73 -0.81
N GLN A 144 -13.06 -2.69 0.51
CA GLN A 144 -13.12 -3.90 1.35
C GLN A 144 -14.23 -4.85 0.91
N LEU A 145 -15.43 -4.33 0.62
CA LEU A 145 -16.54 -5.13 0.13
C LEU A 145 -16.19 -5.82 -1.19
N PHE A 146 -15.63 -5.10 -2.15
CA PHE A 146 -15.23 -5.68 -3.44
C PHE A 146 -14.16 -6.76 -3.28
N MET A 147 -13.14 -6.51 -2.45
CA MET A 147 -12.11 -7.51 -2.15
C MET A 147 -12.71 -8.78 -1.53
N ALA A 148 -13.68 -8.64 -0.63
CA ALA A 148 -14.38 -9.77 -0.02
C ALA A 148 -15.23 -10.55 -1.05
N GLU A 149 -15.98 -9.85 -1.92
CA GLU A 149 -16.77 -10.46 -2.99
C GLU A 149 -15.90 -11.30 -3.93
N VAL A 150 -14.71 -10.82 -4.26
CA VAL A 150 -13.77 -11.53 -5.12
C VAL A 150 -12.82 -12.48 -4.36
N GLN A 151 -13.10 -12.80 -3.09
CA GLN A 151 -12.33 -13.73 -2.26
C GLN A 151 -10.82 -13.40 -2.23
N LEU A 152 -10.45 -12.12 -2.31
CA LEU A 152 -9.09 -11.69 -2.06
C LEU A 152 -8.89 -11.62 -0.54
N PRO A 153 -7.91 -12.32 0.04
CA PRO A 153 -7.73 -12.34 1.48
C PRO A 153 -7.44 -10.92 1.99
N VAL A 154 -8.25 -10.46 2.95
CA VAL A 154 -8.00 -9.22 3.69
C VAL A 154 -6.82 -9.49 4.65
N PRO A 155 -5.74 -8.68 4.68
CA PRO A 155 -4.62 -8.94 5.55
C PRO A 155 -5.00 -8.48 6.95
N ASN A 156 -5.11 -9.44 7.85
CA ASN A 156 -4.79 -9.18 9.24
C ASN A 156 -3.26 -9.04 9.35
N VAL A 157 -2.73 -7.85 9.15
CA VAL A 157 -1.33 -7.55 9.51
C VAL A 157 -1.34 -6.54 10.65
N ARG A 158 -0.60 -6.87 11.71
CA ARG A 158 -0.47 -6.05 12.92
C ARG A 158 0.10 -4.68 12.56
N PRO A 159 -0.41 -3.58 13.15
CA PRO A 159 0.16 -2.25 12.95
C PRO A 159 1.67 -2.28 13.24
N ILE A 160 2.46 -1.70 12.33
CA ILE A 160 3.87 -1.43 12.59
C ILE A 160 3.90 -0.42 13.75
N GLY A 161 4.27 -0.91 14.93
CA GLY A 161 4.45 -0.09 16.12
C GLY A 161 5.60 0.89 15.88
N LEU A 162 5.27 2.17 15.77
CA LEU A 162 6.17 3.24 16.18
C LEU A 162 6.25 3.17 17.69
N ALA A 163 7.20 2.39 18.21
CA ALA A 163 7.56 2.45 19.62
C ALA A 163 8.41 3.70 19.81
N ASP A 164 7.85 4.71 20.48
CA ASP A 164 8.64 5.76 21.11
C ASP A 164 9.53 5.12 22.20
N PRO A 165 10.75 5.63 22.41
CA PRO A 165 11.62 5.15 23.47
C PRO A 165 11.15 5.71 24.83
N GLU A 166 11.38 4.90 25.87
CA GLU A 166 11.25 5.20 27.31
C GLU A 166 9.90 4.92 27.98
N ALA A 167 9.88 3.83 28.74
CA ALA A 167 9.74 3.95 30.19
C ALA A 167 10.51 2.78 30.82
N ALA A 168 11.76 3.03 31.19
CA ALA A 168 12.42 2.23 32.21
C ALA A 168 11.59 2.39 33.49
N THR A 169 11.00 1.30 33.95
CA THR A 169 10.49 1.19 35.31
C THR A 169 11.44 0.23 36.00
N ASP A 170 12.38 0.82 36.73
CA ASP A 170 12.90 0.23 37.96
C ASP A 170 11.68 -0.05 38.84
N ASP A 171 11.54 -1.30 39.30
CA ASP A 171 10.96 -1.57 40.61
C ASP A 171 11.50 -2.92 41.11
N ASP A 172 12.09 -2.82 42.28
CA ASP A 172 12.87 -3.78 43.05
C ASP A 172 12.05 -4.92 43.69
N GLU A 173 12.80 -5.97 44.06
CA GLU A 173 12.64 -6.86 45.23
C GLU A 173 11.35 -7.71 45.40
N ASP A 174 11.49 -9.06 45.39
CA ASP A 174 11.67 -9.80 46.67
C ASP A 174 11.85 -11.33 46.54
N GLU A 175 12.81 -11.81 47.35
CA GLU A 175 12.91 -13.08 48.09
C GLU A 175 12.55 -14.46 47.50
N ARG A 176 13.58 -15.33 47.40
CA ARG A 176 13.79 -16.53 48.27
C ARG A 176 14.89 -17.44 47.72
N ASN A 177 15.98 -17.68 48.47
CA ASN A 177 16.14 -18.99 49.12
C ASN A 177 17.30 -19.03 50.14
N VAL A 178 17.01 -19.76 51.21
CA VAL A 178 17.77 -20.04 52.43
C VAL A 178 19.00 -20.90 52.14
N GLY A 179 20.10 -20.63 52.86
CA GLY A 179 21.29 -21.49 52.86
C GLY A 179 22.33 -21.07 53.90
N GLU A 180 22.05 -21.40 55.16
CA GLU A 180 22.97 -21.74 56.26
C GLU A 180 24.47 -21.34 56.14
N ASN A 181 24.98 -20.56 57.10
CA ASN A 181 25.70 -21.09 58.29
C ASN A 181 26.52 -20.00 59.00
N GLN A 182 26.41 -20.01 60.35
CA GLN A 182 27.48 -19.71 61.34
C GLN A 182 27.97 -18.23 61.38
N LEU A 183 28.18 -17.55 62.50
CA LEU A 183 28.68 -17.99 63.80
C LEU A 183 28.59 -16.80 64.81
N PHE A 184 27.97 -17.06 65.97
CA PHE A 184 28.06 -16.42 67.31
C PHE A 184 27.97 -14.89 67.58
N PRO A 185 27.38 -14.50 68.74
CA PRO A 185 27.23 -13.11 69.17
C PRO A 185 28.39 -12.66 70.07
N GLN A 186 28.71 -11.36 70.06
CA GLN A 186 29.33 -10.74 71.22
C GLN A 186 28.86 -9.31 71.44
N ARG A 187 28.46 -9.07 72.68
CA ARG A 187 28.00 -7.82 73.26
C ARG A 187 29.19 -6.92 73.65
N TYR A 188 28.82 -5.65 73.85
CA TYR A 188 29.40 -4.60 74.71
C TYR A 188 30.44 -3.65 74.11
N ILE A 189 30.10 -2.36 74.26
CA ILE A 189 30.90 -1.15 74.55
C ILE A 189 32.36 -1.18 74.11
#